data_AF-A0A7W7SUH2-F1
#
_entry.id   AF-A0A7W7SUH2-F1
#
_cell.length_a   1.000
_cell.length_b   1.000
_cell.length_c   1.000
_cell.angle_alpha   90.00
_cell.angle_beta   90.00
_cell.angle_gamma   90.00
#
_symmetry.space_group_name_H-M   'P 1'
#
loop_
_entity.id
_entity.type
_entity.pdbx_description
1 polymer ?
#
loop_
_entity_poly.entity_id
_entity_poly.type
_entity_poly.pdbx_seq_one_letter_code
_entity_poly.pdbx_strand_id
1 'polypeptide(L)'
;MTACDQATGVVQASIDVDGKTNEITRFAPLLDQISDLRDTVITADALHCQREHVTYLAQRGAHWILTVKGNQPHLHAQFTTLPWRAVPEATRDTDRGHGRREIRSLKILTISTGIDFPHAAQAIQIRRRRRRLDQPKTSPPRPSTPSPISASTRHNRHNWPA
;
A
#
# COMPACT_ATOMS: atom_id res chain seq x y z
N MET A 1 -0.29 16.34 -10.52
CA MET A 1 0.11 15.32 -9.53
C MET A 1 0.94 16.00 -8.46
N THR A 2 0.77 15.62 -7.19
CA THR A 2 1.36 16.34 -6.07
C THR A 2 1.88 15.35 -5.04
N ALA A 3 3.04 15.64 -4.45
CA ALA A 3 3.60 14.90 -3.32
C ALA A 3 3.51 15.78 -2.07
N CYS A 4 2.97 15.22 -1.00
CA CYS A 4 2.78 15.92 0.27
C CYS A 4 3.45 15.14 1.41
N ASP A 5 4.02 15.87 2.35
CA ASP A 5 4.42 15.29 3.63
C ASP A 5 3.16 14.95 4.45
N GLN A 6 3.04 13.69 4.86
CA GLN A 6 1.83 13.19 5.51
C GLN A 6 1.64 13.77 6.91
N ALA A 7 2.73 14.05 7.64
CA ALA A 7 2.67 14.52 9.02
C ALA A 7 2.26 15.99 9.12
N THR A 8 2.79 16.83 8.24
CA THR A 8 2.58 18.28 8.25
C THR A 8 1.49 18.74 7.26
N GLY A 9 1.16 17.92 6.26
CA GLY A 9 0.26 18.30 5.17
C GLY A 9 0.87 19.24 4.14
N VAL A 10 2.17 19.53 4.23
CA VAL A 10 2.87 20.44 3.32
C VAL A 10 3.10 19.77 1.96
N VAL A 11 2.78 20.50 0.89
CA VAL A 11 3.13 20.10 -0.48
C VAL A 11 4.63 20.25 -0.68
N GLN A 12 5.31 19.15 -0.98
CA GLN A 12 6.76 19.10 -1.21
C GLN A 12 7.11 19.28 -2.69
N ALA A 13 6.24 18.78 -3.57
CA ALA A 13 6.42 18.90 -5.01
C ALA A 13 5.06 18.84 -5.72
N SER A 14 4.96 19.49 -6.88
CA SER A 14 3.80 19.38 -7.75
C SER A 14 4.24 19.46 -9.20
N ILE A 15 3.56 18.70 -10.06
CA ILE A 15 3.79 18.73 -11.50
C ILE A 15 2.46 18.60 -12.23
N ASP A 16 2.31 19.38 -13.30
CA ASP A 16 1.15 19.25 -14.16
C ASP A 16 1.19 17.95 -14.96
N VAL A 17 0.02 17.35 -15.10
CA VAL A 17 -0.21 16.19 -15.96
C VAL A 17 -1.07 16.71 -17.10
N ASP A 18 -0.46 17.02 -18.23
CA ASP A 18 -1.19 17.45 -19.42
C ASP A 18 -2.09 16.31 -19.95
N GLY A 19 -3.12 16.65 -20.72
CA GLY A 19 -4.12 15.67 -21.21
C GLY A 19 -3.60 14.62 -22.20
N LYS A 20 -2.37 14.75 -22.72
CA LYS A 20 -1.73 13.76 -23.61
C LYS A 20 -0.72 12.89 -22.87
N THR A 21 -0.29 13.28 -21.67
CA THR A 21 0.69 12.58 -20.84
C THR A 21 0.01 11.81 -19.73
N ASN A 22 0.43 10.57 -19.48
CA ASN A 22 -0.14 9.74 -18.42
C ASN A 22 0.54 10.05 -17.07
N GLU A 23 -0.26 10.11 -16.00
CA GLU A 23 0.17 10.29 -14.61
C GLU A 23 1.33 9.36 -14.22
N ILE A 24 1.35 8.12 -14.73
CA ILE A 24 2.43 7.14 -14.52
C ILE A 24 3.80 7.74 -14.91
N THR A 25 3.89 8.41 -16.05
CA THR A 25 5.17 8.98 -16.54
C THR A 25 5.66 10.18 -15.73
N ARG A 26 4.78 10.78 -14.92
CA ARG A 26 5.10 11.95 -14.08
C ARG A 26 5.55 11.58 -12.67
N PHE A 27 5.52 10.29 -12.31
CA PHE A 27 5.91 9.81 -10.99
C PHE A 27 7.37 10.16 -10.63
N ALA A 28 8.34 9.73 -11.43
CA ALA A 28 9.75 10.03 -11.18
C ALA A 28 10.06 11.53 -11.31
N PRO A 29 9.61 12.26 -12.37
CA PRO A 29 9.82 13.70 -12.48
C PRO A 29 9.26 14.53 -11.31
N LEU A 30 8.16 14.09 -10.69
CA LEU A 30 7.62 14.72 -9.49
C LEU A 30 8.57 14.54 -8.30
N LEU A 31 9.03 13.30 -8.07
CA LEU A 31 9.88 12.96 -6.95
C LEU A 31 11.33 13.47 -7.10
N ASP A 32 11.78 13.71 -8.33
CA ASP A 32 13.06 14.35 -8.61
C ASP A 32 13.12 15.82 -8.14
N GLN A 33 11.97 16.46 -7.90
CA GLN A 33 11.91 17.79 -7.28
C GLN A 33 12.23 17.77 -5.78
N ILE A 34 12.18 16.60 -5.15
CA ILE A 34 12.49 16.41 -3.73
C ILE A 34 13.94 15.90 -3.65
N SER A 35 14.80 16.63 -2.96
CA SER A 35 16.25 16.38 -2.99
C SER A 35 16.67 15.09 -2.29
N ASP A 36 16.13 14.80 -1.11
CA ASP A 36 16.42 13.57 -0.36
C ASP A 36 15.14 12.78 -0.07
N LEU A 37 15.15 11.52 -0.49
CA LEU A 37 14.08 10.54 -0.23
C LEU A 37 14.57 9.36 0.59
N ARG A 38 15.83 9.38 1.05
CA ARG A 38 16.42 8.29 1.81
C ARG A 38 15.64 8.07 3.09
N ASP A 39 15.39 6.80 3.41
CA ASP A 39 14.65 6.36 4.59
C ASP A 39 13.21 6.93 4.70
N THR A 40 12.67 7.50 3.60
CA THR A 40 11.31 8.04 3.52
C THR A 40 10.35 6.99 2.96
N VAL A 41 9.13 6.90 3.52
CA VAL A 41 8.08 6.01 3.00
C VAL A 41 7.20 6.74 1.99
N ILE A 42 7.27 6.33 0.73
CA ILE A 42 6.40 6.84 -0.33
C ILE A 42 5.12 5.99 -0.39
N THR A 43 3.98 6.62 -0.13
CA THR A 43 2.67 6.02 -0.35
C THR A 43 2.08 6.53 -1.65
N ALA A 44 1.62 5.63 -2.52
CA ALA A 44 0.89 6.00 -3.71
C ALA A 44 -0.24 5.00 -3.97
N ASP A 45 -1.17 5.39 -4.84
CA ASP A 45 -2.31 4.54 -5.16
C ASP A 45 -1.92 3.33 -6.04
N ALA A 46 -2.92 2.57 -6.45
CA ALA A 46 -2.70 1.36 -7.23
C ALA A 46 -2.16 1.60 -8.64
N LEU A 47 -2.42 2.77 -9.24
CA LEU A 47 -1.92 3.11 -10.58
C LEU A 47 -0.40 3.12 -10.60
N HIS A 48 0.21 3.54 -9.49
CA HIS A 48 1.66 3.66 -9.31
C HIS A 48 2.33 2.38 -8.83
N CYS A 49 1.59 1.27 -8.68
CA CYS A 49 2.16 -0.06 -8.41
C CYS A 49 2.84 -0.64 -9.67
N GLN A 50 3.93 0.00 -10.07
CA GLN A 50 4.75 -0.33 -11.25
C GLN A 50 6.13 -0.82 -10.80
N ARG A 51 6.70 -1.78 -11.53
CA ARG A 51 8.01 -2.37 -11.19
C ARG A 51 9.12 -1.33 -11.32
N GLU A 52 9.02 -0.47 -12.32
CA GLU A 52 9.94 0.63 -12.59
C GLU A 52 9.92 1.66 -11.46
N HIS A 53 8.73 1.99 -10.92
CA HIS A 53 8.60 2.95 -9.82
C HIS A 53 9.28 2.45 -8.55
N VAL A 54 9.05 1.20 -8.16
CA VAL A 54 9.69 0.68 -6.94
C VAL A 54 11.20 0.46 -7.11
N THR A 55 11.65 0.21 -8.34
CA THR A 55 13.09 0.15 -8.66
C THR A 55 13.72 1.55 -8.53
N TYR A 56 13.08 2.58 -9.07
CA TYR A 56 13.48 3.98 -8.90
C TYR A 56 13.53 4.39 -7.41
N LEU A 57 12.49 4.06 -6.64
CA LEU A 57 12.46 4.37 -5.20
C LEU A 57 13.57 3.64 -4.43
N ALA A 58 13.83 2.37 -4.74
CA ALA A 58 14.91 1.61 -4.13
C ALA A 58 16.29 2.24 -4.44
N GLN A 59 16.52 2.68 -5.69
CA GLN A 59 17.75 3.39 -6.09
C GLN A 59 17.92 4.73 -5.35
N ARG A 60 16.81 5.42 -5.05
CA ARG A 60 16.77 6.64 -4.24
C ARG A 60 16.89 6.39 -2.73
N GLY A 61 17.01 5.13 -2.29
CA GLY A 61 17.05 4.76 -0.87
C GLY A 61 15.72 4.94 -0.13
N ALA A 62 14.63 5.09 -0.86
CA ALA A 62 13.30 5.26 -0.31
C ALA A 62 12.63 3.91 -0.02
N HIS A 63 11.67 3.95 0.89
CA HIS A 63 10.72 2.88 1.15
C HIS A 63 9.40 3.21 0.46
N TRP A 64 8.51 2.23 0.35
CA TRP A 64 7.23 2.42 -0.32
C TRP A 64 6.12 1.61 0.35
N ILE A 65 4.86 2.03 0.15
CA ILE A 65 3.68 1.22 0.40
C ILE A 65 2.73 1.48 -0.78
N LEU A 66 2.51 0.45 -1.60
CA LEU A 66 1.74 0.56 -2.84
C LEU A 66 0.56 -0.41 -2.82
N THR A 67 -0.58 0.06 -3.31
CA THR A 67 -1.80 -0.76 -3.33
C THR A 67 -1.83 -1.65 -4.56
N VAL A 68 -2.23 -2.91 -4.41
CA VAL A 68 -2.42 -3.82 -5.55
C VAL A 68 -3.91 -4.05 -5.79
N LYS A 69 -4.36 -3.82 -7.02
CA LYS A 69 -5.75 -4.06 -7.45
C LYS A 69 -5.75 -4.88 -8.73
N GLY A 70 -6.88 -4.89 -9.42
CA GLY A 70 -7.07 -5.61 -10.68
C GLY A 70 -6.17 -5.16 -11.83
N ASN A 71 -5.44 -4.04 -11.69
CA ASN A 71 -4.45 -3.60 -12.68
C ASN A 71 -3.17 -4.44 -12.70
N GLN A 72 -2.95 -5.28 -11.67
CA GLN A 72 -1.82 -6.20 -11.59
C GLN A 72 -2.33 -7.62 -11.29
N PRO A 73 -3.00 -8.27 -12.26
CA PRO A 73 -3.76 -9.51 -12.01
C PRO A 73 -2.89 -10.67 -11.53
N HIS A 74 -1.67 -10.81 -12.06
CA HIS A 74 -0.73 -11.86 -11.63
C HIS A 74 -0.27 -11.67 -10.20
N LEU A 75 0.16 -10.45 -9.85
CA LEU A 75 0.59 -10.10 -8.50
C LEU A 75 -0.55 -10.22 -7.50
N HIS A 76 -1.76 -9.79 -7.89
CA HIS A 76 -2.95 -9.95 -7.08
C HIS A 76 -3.24 -11.45 -6.82
N ALA A 77 -3.12 -12.30 -7.83
CA ALA A 77 -3.29 -13.75 -7.67
C ALA A 77 -2.27 -14.32 -6.67
N GLN A 78 -0.99 -13.96 -6.77
CA GLN A 78 0.04 -14.37 -5.81
C GLN A 78 -0.29 -13.96 -4.37
N PHE A 79 -0.81 -12.74 -4.16
CA PHE A 79 -1.20 -12.34 -2.83
C PHE A 79 -2.43 -13.08 -2.29
N THR A 80 -3.33 -13.54 -3.15
CA THR A 80 -4.50 -14.34 -2.68
C THR A 80 -4.11 -15.73 -2.18
N THR A 81 -2.97 -16.28 -2.61
CA THR A 81 -2.49 -17.60 -2.17
C THR A 81 -1.73 -17.55 -0.85
N LEU A 82 -1.35 -16.35 -0.36
CA LEU A 82 -0.68 -16.21 0.93
C LEU A 82 -1.55 -16.72 2.09
N PRO A 83 -0.94 -17.25 3.17
CA PRO A 83 -1.63 -17.91 4.27
C PRO A 83 -2.30 -16.92 5.24
N TRP A 84 -3.08 -15.96 4.73
CA TRP A 84 -3.75 -14.90 5.50
C TRP A 84 -4.63 -15.40 6.67
N ARG A 85 -5.09 -16.64 6.61
CA ARG A 85 -5.87 -17.26 7.69
C ARG A 85 -5.02 -17.54 8.93
N ALA A 86 -3.74 -17.90 8.73
CA ALA A 86 -2.79 -18.18 9.80
C ALA A 86 -2.14 -16.90 10.37
N VAL A 87 -2.21 -15.78 9.65
CA VAL A 87 -1.64 -14.50 10.09
C VAL A 87 -2.57 -13.84 11.12
N PRO A 88 -2.09 -13.45 12.32
CA PRO A 88 -2.89 -12.72 13.30
C PRO A 88 -3.31 -11.34 12.77
N GLU A 89 -4.43 -10.81 13.29
CA GLU A 89 -4.80 -9.40 13.02
C GLU A 89 -3.79 -8.49 13.74
N ALA A 90 -3.05 -7.69 12.96
CA ALA A 90 -2.07 -6.73 13.49
C ALA A 90 -2.77 -5.52 14.11
N THR A 91 -3.88 -5.07 13.50
CA THR A 91 -4.76 -4.09 14.11
C THR A 91 -6.18 -4.26 13.61
N ARG A 92 -7.13 -3.77 14.41
CA ARG A 92 -8.55 -3.75 14.09
C ARG A 92 -9.16 -2.46 14.61
N ASP A 93 -9.64 -1.64 13.70
CA ASP A 93 -10.29 -0.38 14.00
C ASP A 93 -11.78 -0.45 13.67
N THR A 94 -12.60 0.19 14.50
CA THR A 94 -14.05 0.30 14.29
C THR A 94 -14.46 1.75 14.40
N ASP A 95 -14.96 2.27 13.28
CA ASP A 95 -15.45 3.63 13.17
C ASP A 95 -16.98 3.63 13.01
N ARG A 96 -17.64 4.66 13.55
CA ARG A 96 -19.08 4.88 13.44
C ARG A 96 -19.32 6.36 13.19
N GLY A 97 -19.91 6.67 12.03
CA GLY A 97 -20.21 8.04 11.64
C GLY A 97 -21.10 8.09 10.40
N HIS A 98 -21.85 9.18 10.25
CA HIS A 98 -22.71 9.44 9.08
C HIS A 98 -23.65 8.26 8.71
N GLY A 99 -24.27 7.63 9.70
CA GLY A 99 -25.20 6.52 9.49
C GLY A 99 -24.53 5.20 9.09
N ARG A 100 -23.20 5.08 9.23
CA ARG A 100 -22.44 3.89 8.84
C ARG A 100 -21.55 3.41 9.99
N ARG A 101 -21.39 2.10 10.08
CA ARG A 101 -20.33 1.44 10.85
C ARG A 101 -19.32 0.86 9.90
N GLU A 102 -18.07 1.19 10.13
CA GLU A 102 -16.94 0.67 9.38
C GLU A 102 -16.01 -0.12 10.30
N ILE A 103 -15.53 -1.27 9.82
CA ILE A 103 -14.51 -2.06 10.49
C ILE A 103 -13.35 -2.22 9.51
N ARG A 104 -12.15 -1.82 9.91
CA ARG A 104 -10.91 -2.03 9.17
C ARG A 104 -10.05 -3.01 9.97
N SER A 105 -9.56 -4.07 9.34
CA SER A 105 -8.59 -4.99 9.94
C SER A 105 -7.37 -5.11 9.05
N LEU A 106 -6.19 -5.09 9.64
CA LEU A 106 -4.93 -5.26 8.94
C LEU A 106 -4.24 -6.56 9.37
N LYS A 107 -3.64 -7.24 8.41
CA LYS A 107 -2.73 -8.37 8.61
C LYS A 107 -1.44 -8.10 7.85
N ILE A 108 -0.31 -8.48 8.44
CA ILE A 108 1.02 -8.23 7.86
C ILE A 108 1.77 -9.55 7.82
N LEU A 109 2.37 -9.86 6.66
CA LEU A 109 3.19 -11.04 6.45
C LEU A 109 4.54 -10.60 5.90
N THR A 110 5.63 -11.12 6.45
CA THR A 110 6.97 -10.94 5.86
C THR A 110 7.14 -11.91 4.70
N ILE A 111 7.53 -11.39 3.53
CA ILE A 111 7.76 -12.21 2.33
C ILE A 111 9.22 -12.65 2.40
N SER A 112 9.46 -13.92 2.71
CA SER A 112 10.81 -14.51 2.67
C SER A 112 11.23 -14.87 1.25
N THR A 113 10.30 -15.38 0.44
CA THR A 113 10.44 -15.71 -0.99
C THR A 113 9.04 -15.85 -1.62
N GLY A 114 8.92 -15.74 -2.96
CA GLY A 114 7.73 -16.21 -3.69
C GLY A 114 6.72 -15.17 -4.18
N ILE A 115 6.98 -13.86 -4.02
CA ILE A 115 6.23 -12.81 -4.72
C ILE A 115 7.10 -12.26 -5.85
N ASP A 116 6.57 -12.29 -7.07
CA ASP A 116 7.23 -11.72 -8.24
C ASP A 116 6.92 -10.22 -8.33
N PHE A 117 7.50 -9.46 -7.39
CA PHE A 117 7.51 -8.01 -7.43
C PHE A 117 8.80 -7.48 -6.81
N PRO A 118 9.54 -6.60 -7.50
CA PRO A 118 10.88 -6.22 -7.09
C PRO A 118 10.86 -5.47 -5.75
N HIS A 119 11.87 -5.76 -4.92
CA HIS A 119 12.09 -5.14 -3.61
C HIS A 119 10.96 -5.32 -2.58
N ALA A 120 9.97 -6.18 -2.86
CA ALA A 120 8.88 -6.46 -1.94
C ALA A 120 9.36 -7.31 -0.75
N ALA A 121 9.30 -6.75 0.46
CA ALA A 121 9.67 -7.47 1.69
C ALA A 121 8.47 -7.88 2.57
N GLN A 122 7.29 -7.26 2.39
CA GLN A 122 6.10 -7.57 3.19
C GLN A 122 4.83 -7.60 2.33
N ALA A 123 3.79 -8.25 2.81
CA ALA A 123 2.45 -8.15 2.25
C ALA A 123 1.51 -7.65 3.34
N ILE A 124 0.61 -6.73 3.01
CA ILE A 124 -0.37 -6.18 3.93
C ILE A 124 -1.76 -6.47 3.38
N GLN A 125 -2.56 -7.26 4.11
CA GLN A 125 -3.97 -7.42 3.78
C GLN A 125 -4.79 -6.43 4.59
N ILE A 126 -5.48 -5.51 3.90
CA ILE A 126 -6.46 -4.63 4.50
C ILE A 126 -7.85 -5.13 4.14
N ARG A 127 -8.65 -5.48 5.15
CA ARG A 127 -10.08 -5.78 4.96
C ARG A 127 -10.91 -4.66 5.53
N ARG A 128 -11.84 -4.18 4.70
CA ARG A 128 -12.80 -3.14 5.05
C ARG A 128 -14.20 -3.73 4.98
N ARG A 129 -14.94 -3.65 6.09
CA ARG A 129 -16.37 -3.98 6.13
C ARG A 129 -17.14 -2.74 6.50
N ARG A 130 -18.00 -2.26 5.60
CA ARG A 130 -18.94 -1.16 5.86
C ARG A 130 -20.35 -1.73 5.98
N ARG A 131 -21.09 -1.28 6.98
CA ARG A 131 -22.53 -1.51 7.09
C ARG A 131 -23.22 -0.19 7.34
N ARG A 132 -24.38 0.02 6.72
CA ARG A 132 -25.25 1.11 7.15
C ARG A 132 -25.94 0.72 8.45
N LEU A 133 -26.19 1.70 9.31
CA LEU A 133 -26.81 1.48 10.63
C LEU A 133 -28.32 1.23 10.52
N ASP A 134 -28.95 1.67 9.44
CA ASP A 134 -30.37 1.49 9.12
C ASP A 134 -30.70 0.10 8.54
N GLN A 135 -29.69 -0.68 8.12
CA GLN A 135 -29.90 -2.01 7.59
C GLN A 135 -29.84 -3.08 8.69
N PRO A 136 -30.78 -4.05 8.70
CA PRO A 136 -30.75 -5.16 9.64
C PRO A 136 -29.43 -5.95 9.51
N LYS A 137 -28.97 -6.56 10.61
CA LYS A 137 -27.77 -7.42 10.61
C LYS A 137 -27.99 -8.61 9.65
N THR A 138 -27.54 -8.49 8.41
CA THR A 138 -27.49 -9.62 7.48
C THR A 138 -26.36 -10.57 7.86
N SER A 139 -26.68 -11.86 7.87
CA SER A 139 -25.75 -13.00 7.96
C SER A 139 -24.65 -12.88 6.88
N PRO A 140 -23.43 -13.39 7.12
CA PRO A 140 -22.32 -13.14 6.21
C PRO A 140 -22.54 -13.81 4.83
N PRO A 141 -22.40 -13.07 3.72
CA PRO A 141 -22.33 -13.68 2.39
C PRO A 141 -20.99 -14.42 2.19
N ARG A 142 -20.97 -15.36 1.24
CA ARG A 142 -19.79 -16.12 0.78
C ARG A 142 -18.58 -15.19 0.61
N PRO A 143 -17.35 -15.62 1.00
CA PRO A 143 -16.19 -14.74 1.01
C PRO A 143 -15.92 -14.17 -0.38
N SER A 144 -16.03 -12.85 -0.52
CA SER A 144 -15.48 -12.12 -1.65
C SER A 144 -13.95 -11.97 -1.49
N THR A 145 -13.25 -11.99 -2.60
CA THR A 145 -11.79 -11.90 -2.69
C THR A 145 -11.31 -10.56 -2.08
N PRO A 146 -10.50 -10.57 -1.01
CA PRO A 146 -9.95 -9.36 -0.42
C PRO A 146 -8.86 -8.77 -1.32
N SER A 147 -8.81 -7.44 -1.45
CA SER A 147 -7.71 -6.73 -2.13
C SER A 147 -6.46 -6.72 -1.23
N PRO A 148 -5.32 -7.24 -1.70
CA PRO A 148 -4.04 -7.16 -1.01
C PRO A 148 -3.31 -5.84 -1.32
N ILE A 149 -2.58 -5.30 -0.35
CA ILE A 149 -1.71 -4.12 -0.46
C ILE A 149 -0.26 -4.59 -0.27
N SER A 150 0.67 -4.06 -1.06
CA SER A 150 2.07 -4.50 -1.10
C SER A 150 3.02 -3.70 -0.22
N ALA A 151 3.98 -4.46 0.30
CA ALA A 151 5.30 -4.26 0.87
C ALA A 151 5.85 -2.86 1.17
N SER A 152 6.57 -2.82 2.29
CA SER A 152 7.60 -1.83 2.61
C SER A 152 8.98 -2.47 2.65
N THR A 153 10.00 -1.76 2.15
CA THR A 153 11.41 -2.16 2.29
C THR A 153 11.86 -1.96 3.74
N ARG A 154 12.52 -2.96 4.34
CA ARG A 154 13.31 -2.82 5.59
C ARG A 154 14.78 -2.97 5.23
N HIS A 155 15.61 -2.01 5.64
CA HIS A 155 17.04 -2.23 5.81
C HIS A 155 17.34 -2.41 7.30
N ASN A 156 18.13 -3.43 7.59
CA ASN A 156 18.53 -3.84 8.93
C ASN A 156 19.61 -2.90 9.49
N ARG A 157 19.56 -2.56 10.78
CA ARG A 157 20.75 -2.10 11.52
C ARG A 157 20.98 -3.00 12.72
N HIS A 158 22.21 -3.51 12.78
CA HIS A 158 22.82 -4.26 13.87
C HIS A 158 22.76 -3.52 15.22
N ASN A 159 22.40 -4.23 16.29
CA ASN A 159 23.13 -4.29 17.58
C ASN A 159 22.30 -5.07 18.62
N TRP A 160 22.89 -6.11 19.20
CA TRP A 160 22.50 -6.65 20.51
C TRP A 160 23.77 -6.77 21.36
N PRO A 161 23.82 -6.27 22.60
CA PRO A 161 24.99 -6.45 23.45
C PRO A 161 24.92 -7.76 24.25
N ALA A 162 26.15 -8.26 24.52
CA ALA A 162 26.59 -9.39 25.35
C ALA A 162 26.20 -10.80 24.88
#